data_AF-X0VT93-F1
#
_entry.id   AF-X0VT93-F1
#
_cell.length_a   1.000
_cell.length_b   1.000
_cell.length_c   1.000
_cell.angle_alpha   90.00
_cell.angle_beta   90.00
_cell.angle_gamma   90.00
#
_symmetry.space_group_name_H-M   'P 1'
#
loop_
_entity.id
_entity.type
_entity.pdbx_description
1 polymer ?
#
loop_
_entity_poly.entity_id
_entity_poly.type
_entity_poly.pdbx_seq_one_letter_code
_entity_poly.pdbx_strand_id
1 'polypeptide(L)'
;MTNEEIKQRGSYDLIFFSQACAKQAFELPTPDFHYELASLLLDGDILKLAVEAPRGYAKSTLCVFTVLHHITYGEGKKYVIIQSKTLDHAKQRLGAIKNILEYSEEYQELYGYRGQATAKEWNKNRVVLSDGTVIEAKGYGMQTRGGLSEDWSRVTLYYLDDPEDENNTKTIKAMSDNLDIFLGILPGLKKKTGRAVVVGTPLNQVCLIEKLSGMGGWLFKRYSACDENTEEVLWK
;
A
#
# COMPACT_ATOMS: atom_id res chain seq x y z
N MET A 1 -0.87 -20.52 -19.83
CA MET A 1 0.20 -20.59 -18.82
C MET A 1 -0.23 -21.59 -17.77
N THR A 2 0.70 -22.40 -17.27
CA THR A 2 0.51 -23.28 -16.12
C THR A 2 0.40 -22.45 -14.83
N ASN A 3 -0.12 -23.03 -13.74
CA ASN A 3 -0.17 -22.33 -12.45
C ASN A 3 1.22 -21.90 -11.96
N GLU A 4 2.26 -22.67 -12.27
CA GLU A 4 3.64 -22.32 -11.88
C GLU A 4 4.16 -21.12 -12.66
N GLU A 5 3.90 -21.05 -13.97
CA GLU A 5 4.24 -19.89 -14.80
C GLU A 5 3.50 -18.63 -14.35
N ILE A 6 2.23 -18.77 -13.95
CA ILE A 6 1.43 -17.65 -13.41
C ILE A 6 2.04 -17.15 -12.11
N LYS A 7 2.37 -18.06 -11.18
CA LYS A 7 3.02 -17.70 -9.91
C LYS A 7 4.37 -17.05 -10.11
N GLN A 8 5.18 -17.57 -11.03
CA GLN A 8 6.49 -17.02 -11.35
C GLN A 8 6.34 -15.59 -11.87
N ARG A 9 5.47 -15.35 -12.86
CA ARG A 9 5.23 -14.00 -13.38
C ARG A 9 4.66 -13.06 -12.32
N GLY A 10 3.66 -13.52 -11.56
CA GLY A 10 3.05 -12.73 -10.49
C GLY A 10 4.03 -12.30 -9.39
N SER A 11 5.15 -13.01 -9.23
CA SER A 11 6.17 -12.64 -8.24
C SER A 11 6.89 -11.33 -8.55
N TYR A 12 6.97 -10.92 -9.82
CA TYR A 12 7.69 -9.70 -10.25
C TYR A 12 6.83 -8.71 -11.05
N ASP A 13 5.60 -9.07 -11.42
CA ASP A 13 4.68 -8.22 -12.18
C ASP A 13 3.39 -8.00 -11.36
N LEU A 14 3.29 -6.87 -10.66
CA LEU A 14 2.16 -6.56 -9.76
C LEU A 14 0.85 -6.45 -10.52
N ILE A 15 0.88 -5.88 -11.73
CA ILE A 15 -0.32 -5.72 -12.55
C ILE A 15 -0.81 -7.10 -12.97
N PHE A 16 0.08 -7.95 -13.47
CA PHE A 16 -0.29 -9.33 -13.80
C PHE A 16 -0.78 -10.10 -12.57
N PHE A 17 -0.11 -9.99 -11.43
CA PHE A 17 -0.55 -10.61 -10.17
C PHE A 17 -1.96 -10.17 -9.78
N SER A 18 -2.25 -8.88 -9.89
CA SER A 18 -3.55 -8.33 -9.54
C SER A 18 -4.67 -8.85 -10.45
N GLN A 19 -4.42 -8.95 -11.76
CA GLN A 19 -5.35 -9.54 -12.73
C GLN A 19 -5.54 -11.04 -12.50
N ALA A 20 -4.47 -11.76 -12.13
CA ALA A 20 -4.53 -13.18 -11.84
C ALA A 20 -5.31 -13.49 -10.55
N CYS A 21 -5.24 -12.60 -9.55
CA CYS A 21 -5.90 -12.78 -8.25
C CYS A 21 -7.31 -12.21 -8.16
N ALA A 22 -7.72 -11.33 -9.08
CA ALA A 22 -9.02 -10.66 -9.01
C ALA A 22 -9.42 -10.10 -10.38
N LYS A 23 -9.75 -10.99 -11.33
CA LYS A 23 -10.10 -10.61 -12.72
C LYS A 23 -11.19 -9.55 -12.80
N GLN A 24 -12.19 -9.64 -11.92
CA GLN A 24 -13.33 -8.73 -11.87
C GLN A 24 -12.95 -7.29 -11.46
N ALA A 25 -11.77 -7.07 -10.88
CA ALA A 25 -11.31 -5.75 -10.48
C ALA A 25 -10.70 -4.92 -11.64
N PHE A 26 -10.52 -5.51 -12.82
CA PHE A 26 -9.83 -4.90 -13.97
C PHE A 26 -10.72 -4.92 -15.23
N GLU A 27 -11.68 -4.01 -15.30
CA GLU A 27 -12.57 -3.84 -16.47
C GLU A 27 -11.97 -2.95 -17.57
N LEU A 28 -11.04 -2.06 -17.20
CA LEU A 28 -10.42 -1.09 -18.10
C LEU A 28 -8.93 -1.44 -18.34
N PRO A 29 -8.37 -1.05 -19.52
CA PRO A 29 -6.95 -1.17 -19.78
C PRO A 29 -6.10 -0.47 -18.71
N THR A 30 -4.98 -1.08 -18.33
CA THR A 30 -4.01 -0.49 -17.40
C THR A 30 -3.12 0.52 -18.12
N PRO A 31 -3.07 1.79 -17.71
CA PRO A 31 -2.17 2.79 -18.31
C PRO A 31 -0.68 2.51 -18.06
N ASP A 32 0.20 2.98 -18.93
CA ASP A 32 1.65 2.70 -18.87
C ASP A 32 2.31 3.08 -17.54
N PHE A 33 1.91 4.21 -16.95
CA PHE A 33 2.47 4.67 -15.68
C PHE A 33 2.16 3.73 -14.50
N HIS A 34 1.08 2.95 -14.56
CA HIS A 34 0.79 1.93 -13.54
C HIS A 34 1.83 0.81 -13.57
N TYR A 35 2.40 0.48 -14.73
CA TYR A 35 3.47 -0.52 -14.82
C TYR A 35 4.77 -0.01 -14.20
N GLU A 36 5.14 1.24 -14.46
CA GLU A 36 6.29 1.86 -13.80
C GLU A 36 6.08 1.89 -12.28
N LEU A 37 4.94 2.43 -11.83
CA LEU A 37 4.61 2.50 -10.41
C LEU A 37 4.56 1.12 -9.76
N ALA A 38 3.96 0.14 -10.42
CA ALA A 38 3.94 -1.27 -9.98
C ALA A 38 5.34 -1.83 -9.78
N SER A 39 6.27 -1.57 -10.71
CA SER A 39 7.64 -2.05 -10.59
C SER A 39 8.34 -1.45 -9.37
N LEU A 40 8.18 -0.14 -9.13
CA LEU A 40 8.71 0.55 -7.95
C LEU A 40 8.09 0.05 -6.64
N LEU A 41 6.79 -0.26 -6.67
CA LEU A 41 6.08 -0.82 -5.52
C LEU A 41 6.59 -2.22 -5.16
N LEU A 42 7.07 -3.01 -6.12
CA LEU A 42 7.63 -4.34 -5.86
C LEU A 42 9.14 -4.36 -5.57
N ASP A 43 9.87 -3.33 -5.97
CA ASP A 43 11.32 -3.26 -5.79
C ASP A 43 11.71 -3.24 -4.30
N GLY A 44 12.29 -4.35 -3.84
CA GLY A 44 12.71 -4.57 -2.47
C GLY A 44 13.90 -3.71 -2.01
N ASP A 45 14.67 -3.15 -2.95
CA ASP A 45 15.81 -2.27 -2.64
C ASP A 45 15.33 -0.84 -2.33
N ILE A 46 14.13 -0.49 -2.79
CA ILE A 46 13.48 0.79 -2.46
C ILE A 46 12.80 0.66 -1.09
N LEU A 47 13.55 1.02 -0.04
CA LEU A 47 13.04 0.98 1.34
C LEU A 47 12.08 2.13 1.68
N LYS A 48 12.17 3.26 0.97
CA LYS A 48 11.35 4.45 1.22
C LYS A 48 10.92 5.05 -0.12
N LEU A 49 9.65 4.89 -0.45
CA LEU A 49 9.04 5.34 -1.70
C LEU A 49 7.95 6.37 -1.39
N ALA A 50 8.03 7.54 -2.02
CA ALA A 50 7.00 8.57 -1.99
C ALA A 50 6.51 8.81 -3.42
N VAL A 51 5.20 8.67 -3.63
CA VAL A 51 4.56 8.83 -4.93
C VAL A 51 3.47 9.88 -4.84
N GLU A 52 3.65 10.91 -5.64
CA GLU A 52 2.62 11.89 -5.90
C GLU A 52 1.86 11.49 -7.16
N ALA A 53 0.57 11.21 -7.01
CA ALA A 53 -0.30 10.85 -8.12
C ALA A 53 -1.69 11.52 -7.97
N PRO A 54 -2.30 12.02 -9.05
CA PRO A 54 -3.59 12.72 -9.02
C PRO A 54 -4.77 11.83 -8.58
N ARG A 55 -5.90 12.44 -8.23
CA ARG A 55 -7.12 11.70 -7.85
C ARG A 55 -7.65 10.88 -9.03
N GLY A 56 -8.27 9.74 -8.76
CA GLY A 56 -8.82 8.85 -9.79
C GLY A 56 -7.84 7.83 -10.38
N TYR A 57 -6.58 7.80 -9.94
CA TYR A 57 -5.51 6.98 -10.52
C TYR A 57 -5.42 5.54 -10.00
N ALA A 58 -6.51 4.96 -9.50
CA ALA A 58 -6.57 3.61 -8.91
C ALA A 58 -5.51 3.33 -7.81
N LYS A 59 -5.04 4.36 -7.10
CA LYS A 59 -4.00 4.28 -6.05
C LYS A 59 -4.37 3.31 -4.92
N SER A 60 -5.63 3.36 -4.50
CA SER A 60 -6.19 2.45 -3.49
C SER A 60 -6.13 0.99 -3.94
N THR A 61 -6.32 0.72 -5.24
CA THR A 61 -6.23 -0.62 -5.83
C THR A 61 -4.78 -1.11 -5.80
N LEU A 62 -3.83 -0.26 -6.21
CA LEU A 62 -2.40 -0.58 -6.11
C LEU A 62 -1.96 -0.81 -4.65
N CYS A 63 -2.51 -0.06 -3.69
CA CYS A 63 -2.28 -0.32 -2.25
C CYS A 63 -2.72 -1.74 -1.86
N VAL A 64 -3.93 -2.14 -2.24
CA VAL A 64 -4.49 -3.47 -1.94
C VAL A 64 -3.59 -4.57 -2.49
N PHE A 65 -3.22 -4.48 -3.78
CA PHE A 65 -2.41 -5.52 -4.41
C PHE A 65 -0.95 -5.51 -3.98
N THR A 66 -0.37 -4.35 -3.64
CA THR A 66 0.99 -4.28 -3.09
C THR A 66 1.05 -5.01 -1.75
N VAL A 67 0.05 -4.79 -0.88
CA VAL A 67 -0.02 -5.50 0.40
C VAL A 67 -0.26 -6.99 0.19
N LEU A 68 -1.21 -7.35 -0.69
CA LEU A 68 -1.49 -8.76 -1.00
C LEU A 68 -0.24 -9.46 -1.54
N HIS A 69 0.47 -8.85 -2.49
CA HIS A 69 1.71 -9.39 -3.04
C HIS A 69 2.77 -9.60 -1.95
N HIS A 70 2.97 -8.59 -1.10
CA HIS A 70 3.94 -8.66 0.00
C HIS A 70 3.67 -9.79 1.00
N ILE A 71 2.40 -10.10 1.29
CA ILE A 71 2.03 -11.22 2.18
C ILE A 71 2.00 -12.59 1.48
N THR A 72 1.97 -12.61 0.15
CA THR A 72 1.94 -13.85 -0.64
C THR A 72 3.34 -14.32 -1.02
N TYR A 73 4.19 -13.41 -1.52
CA TYR A 73 5.53 -13.76 -2.02
C TYR A 73 6.66 -13.41 -1.06
N GLY A 74 6.43 -12.47 -0.15
CA GLY A 74 7.51 -12.04 0.73
C GLY A 74 7.94 -13.13 1.70
N GLU A 75 9.24 -13.24 1.93
CA GLU A 75 9.80 -14.26 2.85
C GLU A 75 9.49 -14.02 4.33
N GLY A 76 9.08 -15.09 5.02
CA GLY A 76 8.83 -15.11 6.46
C GLY A 76 7.60 -14.32 6.89
N LYS A 77 7.32 -14.36 8.20
CA LYS A 77 6.19 -13.65 8.81
C LYS A 77 6.20 -12.16 8.46
N LYS A 78 5.06 -11.64 7.99
CA LYS A 78 4.89 -10.21 7.70
C LYS A 78 4.18 -9.49 8.82
N TYR A 79 4.55 -8.22 9.01
CA TYR A 79 3.74 -7.26 9.74
C TYR A 79 3.54 -6.04 8.85
N VAL A 80 2.29 -5.77 8.50
CA VAL A 80 1.89 -4.72 7.58
C VAL A 80 1.00 -3.73 8.31
N ILE A 81 1.28 -2.44 8.13
CA ILE A 81 0.37 -1.36 8.53
C ILE A 81 -0.11 -0.65 7.27
N ILE A 82 -1.42 -0.62 7.09
CA ILE A 82 -2.11 0.22 6.11
C ILE A 82 -2.66 1.42 6.86
N GLN A 83 -2.19 2.61 6.51
CA GLN A 83 -2.71 3.86 7.07
C GLN A 83 -3.30 4.71 5.96
N SER A 84 -4.39 5.41 6.28
CA SER A 84 -5.03 6.37 5.39
C SER A 84 -5.50 7.58 6.18
N LYS A 85 -5.91 8.65 5.50
CA LYS A 85 -6.48 9.86 6.15
C LYS A 85 -7.52 9.56 7.24
N THR A 86 -8.35 8.54 7.06
CA THR A 86 -9.29 8.05 8.08
C THR A 86 -9.12 6.55 8.29
N LEU A 87 -9.51 6.09 9.49
CA LEU A 87 -9.52 4.67 9.82
C LEU A 87 -10.46 3.88 8.90
N ASP A 88 -11.60 4.46 8.52
CA ASP A 88 -12.56 3.75 7.68
C ASP A 88 -12.06 3.57 6.24
N HIS A 89 -11.29 4.52 5.70
CA HIS A 89 -10.58 4.29 4.44
C HIS A 89 -9.55 3.17 4.56
N ALA A 90 -8.74 3.14 5.61
CA ALA A 90 -7.78 2.05 5.82
C ALA A 90 -8.49 0.69 5.97
N LYS A 91 -9.63 0.63 6.68
CA LYS A 91 -10.47 -0.57 6.80
C LYS A 91 -11.04 -1.01 5.47
N GLN A 92 -11.41 -0.10 4.57
CA GLN A 92 -11.87 -0.47 3.22
C GLN A 92 -10.78 -1.20 2.44
N ARG A 93 -9.51 -0.78 2.57
CA ARG A 93 -8.35 -1.39 1.89
C ARG A 93 -8.10 -2.79 2.47
N LEU A 94 -8.08 -2.90 3.80
CA LEU A 94 -8.01 -4.20 4.48
C LEU A 94 -9.20 -5.10 4.11
N GLY A 95 -10.41 -4.55 4.00
CA GLY A 95 -11.61 -5.27 3.59
C GLY A 95 -11.50 -5.85 2.19
N ALA A 96 -10.94 -5.10 1.23
CA ALA A 96 -10.68 -5.60 -0.12
C ALA A 96 -9.68 -6.77 -0.11
N ILE A 97 -8.59 -6.66 0.67
CA ILE A 97 -7.62 -7.76 0.85
C ILE A 97 -8.30 -8.99 1.45
N LYS A 98 -9.09 -8.81 2.51
CA LYS A 98 -9.86 -9.87 3.16
C LYS A 98 -10.80 -10.57 2.19
N ASN A 99 -11.50 -9.80 1.35
CA ASN A 99 -12.41 -10.36 0.36
C ASN A 99 -11.68 -11.24 -0.66
N ILE A 100 -10.48 -10.84 -1.11
CA ILE A 100 -9.67 -11.67 -2.01
C ILE A 100 -9.24 -12.97 -1.31
N LEU A 101 -8.70 -12.87 -0.09
CA LEU A 101 -8.24 -14.04 0.67
C LEU A 101 -9.37 -15.03 1.03
N GLU A 102 -10.60 -14.53 1.19
CA GLU A 102 -11.78 -15.29 1.58
C GLU A 102 -12.54 -15.88 0.39
N TYR A 103 -12.69 -15.12 -0.69
CA TYR A 103 -13.69 -15.41 -1.72
C TYR A 103 -13.14 -15.48 -3.16
N SER A 104 -11.92 -15.03 -3.44
CA SER A 104 -11.40 -15.17 -4.81
C SER A 104 -11.00 -16.62 -5.07
N GLU A 105 -11.74 -17.28 -5.96
CA GLU A 105 -11.43 -18.61 -6.45
C GLU A 105 -10.05 -18.61 -7.14
N GLU A 106 -9.73 -17.59 -7.94
CA GLU A 106 -8.45 -17.52 -8.65
C GLU A 106 -7.25 -17.39 -7.70
N TYR A 107 -7.38 -16.58 -6.65
CA TYR A 107 -6.35 -16.50 -5.63
C TYR A 107 -6.20 -17.84 -4.90
N GLN A 108 -7.30 -18.50 -4.55
CA GLN A 108 -7.29 -19.77 -3.82
C GLN A 108 -6.70 -20.92 -4.64
N GLU A 109 -7.01 -21.01 -5.93
CA GLU A 109 -6.45 -22.00 -6.85
C GLU A 109 -4.93 -21.88 -6.97
N LEU A 110 -4.41 -20.64 -6.94
CA LEU A 110 -2.98 -20.39 -7.04
C LEU A 110 -2.29 -20.57 -5.68
N TYR A 111 -2.75 -19.88 -4.63
CA TYR A 111 -2.00 -19.72 -3.37
C TYR A 111 -2.62 -20.43 -2.17
N GLY A 112 -3.77 -21.09 -2.36
CA GLY A 112 -4.54 -21.72 -1.30
C GLY A 112 -5.42 -20.75 -0.51
N TYR A 113 -6.41 -21.31 0.19
CA TYR A 113 -7.30 -20.53 1.05
C TYR A 113 -6.56 -19.97 2.28
N ARG A 114 -6.70 -18.66 2.49
CA ARG A 114 -6.10 -17.91 3.62
C ARG A 114 -7.13 -16.99 4.30
N GLY A 115 -8.41 -17.33 4.17
CA GLY A 115 -9.52 -16.58 4.75
C GLY A 115 -9.74 -16.86 6.24
N GLN A 116 -10.85 -16.31 6.75
CA GLN A 116 -11.31 -16.31 8.13
C GLN A 116 -11.27 -17.68 8.78
N ALA A 117 -11.64 -18.75 8.08
CA ALA A 117 -11.71 -20.09 8.67
C ALA A 117 -10.34 -20.62 9.11
N THR A 118 -9.24 -20.09 8.55
CA THR A 118 -7.86 -20.48 8.91
C THR A 118 -7.12 -19.40 9.70
N ALA A 119 -7.64 -18.17 9.73
CA ALA A 119 -7.00 -17.04 10.39
C ALA A 119 -7.06 -17.19 11.92
N LYS A 120 -6.02 -16.69 12.59
CA LYS A 120 -5.96 -16.57 14.06
C LYS A 120 -6.83 -15.40 14.55
N GLU A 121 -6.97 -14.36 13.73
CA GLU A 121 -7.81 -13.20 14.00
C GLU A 121 -8.33 -12.58 12.70
N TRP A 122 -9.61 -12.17 12.68
CA TRP A 122 -10.28 -11.64 11.50
C TRP A 122 -11.18 -10.42 11.78
N ASN A 123 -10.62 -9.41 12.44
CA ASN A 123 -11.35 -8.21 12.86
C ASN A 123 -11.52 -7.17 11.73
N LYS A 124 -12.29 -6.10 12.01
CA LYS A 124 -12.57 -5.02 11.03
C LYS A 124 -11.31 -4.22 10.65
N ASN A 125 -10.39 -4.02 11.58
CA ASN A 125 -9.19 -3.20 11.41
C ASN A 125 -7.89 -3.99 11.62
N ARG A 126 -7.96 -5.30 11.85
CA ARG A 126 -6.79 -6.16 12.07
C ARG A 126 -7.05 -7.59 11.64
N VAL A 127 -6.08 -8.20 11.01
CA VAL A 127 -6.08 -9.61 10.61
C VAL A 127 -4.77 -10.25 11.04
N VAL A 128 -4.85 -11.47 11.57
CA VAL A 128 -3.70 -12.34 11.83
C VAL A 128 -3.93 -13.67 11.12
N LEU A 129 -3.12 -13.95 10.10
CA LEU A 129 -3.21 -15.17 9.30
C LEU A 129 -2.63 -16.38 10.06
N SER A 130 -2.86 -17.58 9.53
CA SER A 130 -2.42 -18.86 10.14
C SER A 130 -0.90 -18.93 10.36
N ASP A 131 -0.12 -18.40 9.42
CA ASP A 131 1.35 -18.26 9.48
C ASP A 131 1.83 -17.18 10.47
N GLY A 132 0.89 -16.46 11.10
CA GLY A 132 1.17 -15.36 12.02
C GLY A 132 1.39 -14.01 11.34
N THR A 133 1.26 -13.90 10.01
CA THR A 133 1.30 -12.61 9.30
C THR A 133 0.19 -11.68 9.80
N VAL A 134 0.55 -10.43 10.10
CA VAL A 134 -0.35 -9.42 10.66
C VAL A 134 -0.57 -8.29 9.65
N ILE A 135 -1.83 -7.89 9.44
CA ILE A 135 -2.19 -6.69 8.68
C ILE A 135 -3.09 -5.81 9.57
N GLU A 136 -2.70 -4.56 9.79
CA GLU A 136 -3.43 -3.58 10.60
C GLU A 136 -3.84 -2.37 9.77
N ALA A 137 -5.11 -1.97 9.88
CA ALA A 137 -5.64 -0.74 9.33
C ALA A 137 -5.66 0.35 10.41
N LYS A 138 -5.06 1.51 10.11
CA LYS A 138 -5.00 2.66 11.03
C LYS A 138 -5.47 3.94 10.35
N GLY A 139 -6.16 4.79 11.12
CA GLY A 139 -6.44 6.16 10.69
C GLY A 139 -5.23 7.06 10.96
N TYR A 140 -5.07 8.11 10.16
CA TYR A 140 -4.04 9.10 10.37
C TYR A 140 -4.17 9.74 11.77
N GLY A 141 -3.05 9.95 12.47
CA GLY A 141 -3.04 10.47 13.84
C GLY A 141 -3.24 9.43 14.96
N MET A 142 -3.60 8.18 14.65
CA MET A 142 -3.59 7.10 15.64
C MET A 142 -2.15 6.74 16.01
N GLN A 143 -1.85 6.66 17.31
CA GLN A 143 -0.50 6.28 17.76
C GLN A 143 -0.09 4.90 17.24
N THR A 144 1.04 4.91 16.56
CA THR A 144 1.78 3.76 16.02
C THR A 144 3.11 3.60 16.77
N ARG A 145 3.15 4.04 18.04
CA ARG A 145 4.39 4.10 18.84
C ARG A 145 5.14 2.77 18.78
N GLY A 146 6.32 2.81 18.19
CA GLY A 146 7.30 1.73 18.19
C GLY A 146 7.22 0.73 17.03
N GLY A 147 6.12 0.68 16.25
CA GLY A 147 5.97 -0.31 15.15
C GLY A 147 6.31 -1.75 15.54
N LEU A 148 6.17 -2.07 16.84
CA LEU A 148 6.34 -3.40 17.37
C LEU A 148 4.93 -3.94 17.57
N SER A 149 4.65 -5.09 16.94
CA SER A 149 3.45 -5.85 17.27
C SER A 149 3.53 -6.35 18.72
N GLU A 150 2.43 -6.89 19.23
CA GLU A 150 2.36 -7.50 20.56
C GLU A 150 3.43 -8.59 20.78
N ASP A 151 3.89 -9.24 19.71
CA ASP A 151 4.98 -10.22 19.72
C ASP A 151 6.36 -9.65 19.34
N TRP A 152 6.56 -8.33 19.47
CA TRP A 152 7.83 -7.63 19.18
C TRP A 152 8.29 -7.71 17.73
N SER A 153 7.42 -8.11 16.81
CA SER A 153 7.74 -8.14 15.38
C SER A 153 7.74 -6.71 14.83
N ARG A 154 8.70 -6.42 13.94
CA ARG A 154 8.85 -5.11 13.31
C ARG A 154 8.05 -5.02 12.03
N VAL A 155 7.56 -3.82 11.73
CA VAL A 155 6.81 -3.56 10.49
C VAL A 155 7.70 -3.86 9.27
N THR A 156 7.21 -4.76 8.43
CA THR A 156 7.84 -5.16 7.17
C THR A 156 7.40 -4.28 6.00
N LEU A 157 6.17 -3.77 6.06
CA LEU A 157 5.62 -2.82 5.10
C LEU A 157 4.70 -1.84 5.82
N TYR A 158 5.04 -0.56 5.75
CA TYR A 158 4.15 0.52 6.13
C TYR A 158 3.66 1.20 4.86
N TYR A 159 2.35 1.12 4.58
CA TYR A 159 1.74 1.71 3.40
C TYR A 159 0.81 2.84 3.83
N LEU A 160 1.08 4.05 3.35
CA LEU A 160 0.29 5.26 3.62
C LEU A 160 -0.44 5.69 2.35
N ASP A 161 -1.74 5.40 2.29
CA ASP A 161 -2.64 5.70 1.16
C ASP A 161 -3.43 6.98 1.41
N ASP A 162 -3.20 8.00 0.59
CA ASP A 162 -3.90 9.30 0.59
C ASP A 162 -3.98 9.89 2.03
N PRO A 163 -2.84 10.28 2.62
CA PRO A 163 -2.74 10.66 4.05
C PRO A 163 -3.51 11.93 4.41
N GLU A 164 -3.66 12.82 3.44
CA GLU A 164 -4.08 14.19 3.68
C GLU A 164 -5.36 14.55 2.94
N ASP A 165 -6.13 15.43 3.56
CA ASP A 165 -7.30 16.08 2.97
C ASP A 165 -7.40 17.53 3.44
N GLU A 166 -8.34 18.27 2.87
CA GLU A 166 -8.58 19.68 3.23
C GLU A 166 -8.90 19.88 4.72
N ASN A 167 -9.33 18.84 5.45
CA ASN A 167 -9.65 18.94 6.86
C ASN A 167 -8.43 18.79 7.75
N ASN A 168 -7.55 17.83 7.47
CA ASN A 168 -6.37 17.57 8.27
C ASN A 168 -5.14 18.39 7.84
N THR A 169 -5.24 19.19 6.76
CA THR A 169 -4.22 20.16 6.33
C THR A 169 -4.62 21.63 6.53
N LYS A 170 -5.65 21.92 7.35
CA LYS A 170 -6.16 23.31 7.53
C LYS A 170 -5.13 24.29 8.11
N THR A 171 -4.16 23.80 8.87
CA THR A 171 -3.18 24.66 9.55
C THR A 171 -1.77 24.13 9.36
N ILE A 172 -0.78 25.03 9.37
CA ILE A 172 0.64 24.67 9.32
C ILE A 172 1.00 23.69 10.45
N LYS A 173 0.44 23.93 11.64
CA LYS A 173 0.63 23.03 12.79
C LYS A 173 0.10 21.63 12.50
N ALA A 174 -1.10 21.49 11.95
CA ALA A 174 -1.66 20.18 11.61
C ALA A 174 -0.79 19.43 10.59
N MET A 175 -0.26 20.13 9.58
CA MET A 175 0.66 19.53 8.60
C MET A 175 2.01 19.12 9.23
N SER A 176 2.54 19.93 10.15
CA SER A 176 3.75 19.58 10.92
C SER A 176 3.53 18.37 11.81
N ASP A 177 2.43 18.36 12.58
CA ASP A 177 2.05 17.26 13.45
C ASP A 177 1.85 15.98 12.62
N ASN A 178 1.27 16.10 11.41
CA ASN A 178 1.10 14.97 10.50
C ASN A 178 2.45 14.37 10.09
N LEU A 179 3.41 15.22 9.72
CA LEU A 179 4.76 14.78 9.35
C LEU A 179 5.47 14.12 10.54
N ASP A 180 5.43 14.72 11.73
CA ASP A 180 6.09 14.21 12.93
C ASP A 180 5.55 12.82 13.32
N ILE A 181 4.23 12.64 13.26
CA ILE A 181 3.58 11.36 13.52
C ILE A 181 4.08 10.29 12.54
N PHE A 182 4.13 10.62 11.24
CA PHE A 182 4.63 9.70 10.22
C PHE A 182 6.11 9.35 10.40
N LEU A 183 6.96 10.34 10.62
CA LEU A 183 8.40 10.12 10.83
C LEU A 183 8.67 9.27 12.08
N GLY A 184 7.85 9.41 13.12
CA GLY A 184 7.90 8.58 14.33
C GLY A 184 7.65 7.08 14.11
N ILE A 185 7.11 6.69 12.95
CA ILE A 185 6.84 5.29 12.60
C ILE A 185 8.07 4.61 12.01
N LEU A 186 8.90 5.36 11.28
CA LEU A 186 10.03 4.83 10.52
C LEU A 186 11.02 4.00 11.40
N PRO A 187 11.30 4.36 12.67
CA PRO A 187 12.14 3.53 13.55
C PRO A 187 11.55 2.15 13.90
N GLY A 188 10.23 1.98 13.75
CA GLY A 188 9.51 0.72 13.94
C GLY A 188 9.63 -0.26 12.77
N LEU A 189 10.14 0.21 11.62
CA LEU A 189 10.40 -0.65 10.47
C LEU A 189 11.49 -1.69 10.79
N LYS A 190 11.43 -2.80 10.07
CA LYS A 190 12.47 -3.83 10.09
C LYS A 190 13.77 -3.25 9.50
N LYS A 191 14.86 -3.28 10.27
CA LYS A 191 16.10 -2.50 10.01
C LYS A 191 16.69 -2.58 8.58
N LYS A 192 16.60 -3.73 7.92
CA LYS A 192 17.25 -3.96 6.61
C LYS A 192 16.28 -4.11 5.44
N THR A 193 15.04 -4.48 5.71
CA THR A 193 14.08 -4.91 4.68
C THR A 193 12.70 -4.30 4.89
N GLY A 194 12.52 -3.49 5.94
CA GLY A 194 11.25 -2.84 6.23
C GLY A 194 11.06 -1.66 5.28
N ARG A 195 9.93 -1.66 4.58
CA ARG A 195 9.63 -0.65 3.57
C ARG A 195 8.58 0.33 4.07
N ALA A 196 8.73 1.59 3.70
CA ALA A 196 7.70 2.62 3.84
C ALA A 196 7.32 3.13 2.45
N VAL A 197 6.04 3.00 2.11
CA VAL A 197 5.47 3.44 0.85
C VAL A 197 4.41 4.49 1.17
N VAL A 198 4.53 5.66 0.57
CA VAL A 198 3.57 6.75 0.69
C VAL A 198 3.05 7.07 -0.70
N VAL A 199 1.75 7.00 -0.88
CA VAL A 199 1.10 7.35 -2.14
C VAL A 199 0.02 8.38 -1.83
N GLY A 200 0.15 9.58 -2.38
CA GLY A 200 -0.71 10.71 -2.04
C GLY A 200 -1.09 11.55 -3.24
N THR A 201 -2.17 12.31 -3.06
CA THR A 201 -2.56 13.37 -3.98
C THR A 201 -1.92 14.69 -3.51
N PRO A 202 -1.32 15.50 -4.39
CA PRO A 202 -0.85 16.82 -3.99
C PRO A 202 -2.05 17.70 -3.63
N LEU A 203 -2.00 18.35 -2.46
CA LEU A 203 -3.04 19.28 -2.02
C LEU A 203 -2.56 20.73 -2.00
N ASN A 204 -1.32 20.95 -1.56
CA ASN A 204 -0.67 22.25 -1.48
C ASN A 204 0.85 22.07 -1.36
N GLN A 205 1.62 23.15 -1.50
CA GLN A 205 3.09 23.12 -1.51
C GLN A 205 3.75 22.68 -0.20
N VAL A 206 2.99 22.53 0.88
CA VAL A 206 3.50 22.16 2.21
C VAL A 206 2.91 20.85 2.73
N CYS A 207 2.15 20.14 1.89
CA CYS A 207 1.57 18.85 2.21
C CYS A 207 2.66 17.78 2.36
N LEU A 208 2.34 16.69 3.06
CA LEU A 208 3.27 15.63 3.43
C LEU A 208 4.01 15.07 2.22
N ILE A 209 3.32 14.83 1.09
CA ILE A 209 3.96 14.24 -0.08
C ILE A 209 5.02 15.18 -0.67
N GLU A 210 4.77 16.49 -0.66
CA GLU A 210 5.73 17.53 -1.08
C GLU A 210 6.89 17.65 -0.10
N LYS A 211 6.66 17.48 1.21
CA LYS A 211 7.75 17.43 2.18
C LYS A 211 8.66 16.23 1.95
N LEU A 212 8.10 15.07 1.64
CA LEU A 212 8.89 13.87 1.36
C LEU A 212 9.72 13.98 0.07
N SER A 213 9.27 14.75 -0.92
CA SER A 213 10.03 14.97 -2.16
C SER A 213 11.40 15.60 -1.91
N GLY A 214 11.51 16.46 -0.90
CA GLY A 214 12.76 17.12 -0.50
C GLY A 214 13.57 16.38 0.57
N MET A 215 13.09 15.24 1.10
CA MET A 215 13.75 14.52 2.18
C MET A 215 14.76 13.50 1.65
N GLY A 216 16.01 13.60 2.09
CA GLY A 216 17.05 12.64 1.77
C GLY A 216 16.69 11.20 2.17
N GLY A 217 17.00 10.24 1.31
CA GLY A 217 16.75 8.82 1.52
C GLY A 217 15.35 8.34 1.12
N TRP A 218 14.53 9.19 0.50
CA TRP A 218 13.30 8.81 -0.19
C TRP A 218 13.54 8.76 -1.69
N LEU A 219 13.06 7.71 -2.35
CA LEU A 219 12.81 7.78 -3.78
C LEU A 219 11.48 8.48 -3.99
N PHE A 220 11.48 9.58 -4.74
CA PHE A 220 10.28 10.35 -5.04
C PHE A 220 9.90 10.22 -6.52
N LYS A 221 8.60 10.03 -6.80
CA LYS A 221 8.03 10.02 -8.16
C LYS A 221 6.76 10.87 -8.20
N ARG A 222 6.62 11.66 -9.27
CA ARG A 222 5.45 12.47 -9.57
C ARG A 222 4.85 12.02 -10.89
N TYR A 223 3.54 11.82 -10.90
CA TYR A 223 2.75 11.51 -12.09
C TYR A 223 1.81 12.67 -12.39
N SER A 224 1.75 13.11 -13.65
CA SER A 224 1.01 14.31 -14.03
C SER A 224 -0.41 14.06 -14.50
N ALA A 225 -1.27 14.91 -13.96
CA ALA A 225 -2.57 15.43 -14.39
C ALA A 225 -2.82 15.76 -15.85
N CYS A 226 -1.86 15.66 -16.78
CA CYS A 226 -2.00 15.83 -18.24
C CYS A 226 -0.62 15.63 -18.83
N ASP A 227 -0.55 15.37 -20.14
CA ASP A 227 0.67 15.63 -20.87
C ASP A 227 0.91 17.14 -20.83
N GLU A 228 2.07 17.57 -20.32
CA GLU A 228 2.39 18.99 -20.16
C GLU A 228 2.59 19.71 -21.51
N ASN A 229 2.77 18.97 -22.60
CA ASN A 229 2.97 19.53 -23.94
C ASN A 229 1.70 19.49 -24.79
N THR A 230 0.85 18.47 -24.62
CA THR A 230 -0.36 18.29 -25.45
C THR A 230 -1.65 18.68 -24.72
N GLU A 231 -1.59 18.94 -23.41
CA GLU A 231 -2.74 19.12 -22.51
C GLU A 231 -3.75 17.95 -22.55
N GLU A 232 -3.40 16.85 -23.22
CA GLU A 232 -4.25 15.68 -23.27
C GLU A 232 -4.29 15.02 -21.89
N VAL A 233 -5.51 14.70 -21.47
CA VAL A 233 -5.77 13.91 -20.29
C VAL A 233 -5.15 12.54 -20.54
N LEU A 234 -4.05 12.19 -19.86
CA LEU A 234 -3.38 10.88 -20.00
C LEU A 234 -4.24 9.71 -19.45
N TRP A 235 -5.46 10.00 -19.00
CA TRP A 235 -6.44 9.04 -18.49
C TRP A 235 -7.81 9.26 -19.14
N LYS A 236 -8.28 8.25 -19.86
CA LYS A 236 -9.69 8.03 -20.22
C LYS A 236 -10.09 6.62 -19.79
#